data_AF-A0A7W1J4R6-F1
#
_entry.id   AF-A0A7W1J4R6-F1
#
_cell.length_a   1.000
_cell.length_b   1.000
_cell.length_c   1.000
_cell.angle_alpha   90.00
_cell.angle_beta   90.00
_cell.angle_gamma   90.00
#
_symmetry.space_group_name_H-M   'P 1'
#
loop_
_entity.id
_entity.type
_entity.pdbx_description
1 polymer ?
#
loop_
_entity_poly.entity_id
_entity_poly.type
_entity_poly.pdbx_seq_one_letter_code
_entity_poly.pdbx_strand_id
1 'polypeptide(L)' 'MDISQVFGQGLVYPDDAAEDDYPPMEKTSGRRVRVEVVHTVGEDAHEEGALKDIGDSSRLLDRAAALKGRGVKSAL' A
#
# COMPACT_ATOMS: atom_id res chain seq x y z
N MET A 1 25.48 -7.96 2.71
CA MET A 1 24.08 -7.58 2.44
C MET A 1 24.05 -7.14 1.00
N ASP A 2 23.45 -7.94 0.10
CA ASP A 2 23.42 -7.61 -1.33
C ASP A 2 22.47 -6.43 -1.56
N ILE A 3 23.03 -5.33 -2.03
CA ILE A 3 22.34 -4.04 -2.26
C ILE A 3 21.75 -3.96 -3.68
N SER A 4 21.83 -5.04 -4.45
CA SER A 4 21.42 -5.11 -5.86
C SER A 4 19.97 -5.57 -6.05
N GLN A 5 19.32 -6.09 -5.00
CA GLN A 5 17.98 -6.68 -5.13
C GLN A 5 16.88 -5.62 -5.00
N VAL A 6 16.01 -5.54 -6.01
CA VAL A 6 14.74 -4.78 -5.92
C VAL A 6 13.75 -5.56 -5.05
N PHE A 7 13.05 -4.89 -4.14
CA PHE A 7 12.01 -5.49 -3.30
C PHE A 7 10.70 -4.70 -3.33
N GLY A 8 9.57 -5.37 -3.16
CA GLY A 8 8.27 -4.71 -3.08
C GLY A 8 8.00 -4.13 -1.69
N GLN A 9 7.44 -2.93 -1.65
CA GLN A 9 6.76 -2.35 -0.48
C GLN A 9 5.26 -2.34 -0.78
N GLY A 10 4.49 -3.01 0.06
CA GLY A 10 3.03 -3.06 -0.06
C GLY A 10 2.38 -1.89 0.64
N LEU A 11 1.29 -1.36 0.08
CA LEU A 11 0.43 -0.38 0.74
C LEU A 11 -1.03 -0.84 0.64
N VAL A 12 -1.77 -0.77 1.74
CA VAL A 12 -3.24 -0.82 1.75
C VAL A 12 -3.73 0.61 1.96
N TYR A 13 -4.29 1.23 0.92
CA TYR A 13 -4.55 2.67 0.92
C TYR A 13 -6.00 3.01 0.53
N PRO A 14 -6.69 3.93 1.22
CA PRO A 14 -8.02 4.39 0.81
C PRO A 14 -7.94 5.12 -0.51
N ASP A 15 -8.85 4.79 -1.45
CA ASP A 15 -9.00 5.46 -2.74
C ASP A 15 -7.67 5.71 -3.49
N ASP A 16 -7.65 6.62 -4.47
CA ASP A 16 -6.49 6.86 -5.34
C ASP A 16 -5.71 8.13 -4.95
N ALA A 17 -5.97 8.72 -3.77
CA ALA A 17 -5.48 10.05 -3.42
C ALA A 17 -3.95 10.19 -3.30
N ALA A 18 -3.20 9.10 -3.14
CA ALA A 18 -1.74 9.11 -3.01
C ALA A 18 -0.98 8.52 -4.22
N GLU A 19 -1.66 8.28 -5.35
CA GLU A 19 -1.02 7.64 -6.52
C GLU A 19 0.18 8.42 -7.09
N ASP A 20 0.16 9.75 -6.98
CA ASP A 20 1.23 10.63 -7.47
C ASP A 20 2.51 10.57 -6.62
N ASP A 21 2.42 10.09 -5.37
CA ASP A 21 3.55 9.96 -4.45
C ASP A 21 4.40 8.70 -4.69
N TYR A 22 3.82 7.64 -5.27
CA TYR A 22 4.54 6.36 -5.42
C TYR A 22 5.72 6.45 -6.39
N PRO A 23 5.62 7.05 -7.59
CA PRO A 23 6.76 7.16 -8.50
C PRO A 23 7.94 7.97 -7.92
N PRO A 24 7.73 9.12 -7.24
CA PRO A 24 8.77 9.80 -6.46
C PRO A 24 9.43 8.93 -5.39
N MET A 25 8.65 8.13 -4.64
CA MET A 25 9.18 7.21 -3.62
C MET A 25 10.09 6.16 -4.24
N GLU A 26 9.66 5.50 -5.32
CA GLU A 26 10.48 4.52 -6.04
C GLU A 26 11.77 5.16 -6.57
N LYS A 27 11.67 6.35 -7.16
CA LYS A 27 12.82 7.07 -7.70
C LYS A 27 13.85 7.41 -6.62
N THR A 28 13.39 7.91 -5.47
CA THR A 28 14.26 8.31 -4.35
C THR A 28 14.95 7.11 -3.73
N SER A 29 14.33 5.92 -3.77
CA SER A 29 14.97 4.66 -3.37
C SER A 29 16.06 4.15 -4.35
N GLY A 30 16.35 4.89 -5.41
CA GLY A 30 17.21 4.43 -6.51
C GLY A 30 16.58 3.30 -7.31
N ARG A 31 15.24 3.23 -7.36
CA ARG A 31 14.44 2.15 -7.96
C ARG A 31 14.69 0.77 -7.36
N ARG A 32 15.18 0.72 -6.12
CA ARG A 32 15.37 -0.52 -5.35
C ARG A 32 14.10 -0.97 -4.65
N VAL A 33 13.12 -0.08 -4.54
CA VAL A 33 11.77 -0.40 -4.06
C VAL A 33 10.80 -0.27 -5.21
N ARG A 34 9.87 -1.23 -5.30
CA ARG A 34 8.65 -1.12 -6.10
C ARG A 34 7.45 -1.00 -5.17
N VAL A 35 6.58 -0.04 -5.41
CA VAL A 35 5.40 0.19 -4.58
C VAL A 35 4.24 -0.61 -5.16
N GLU A 36 3.69 -1.53 -4.37
CA GLU A 36 2.58 -2.39 -4.74
C GLU A 36 1.36 -2.00 -3.89
N VAL A 37 0.36 -1.36 -4.50
CA VAL A 37 -0.79 -0.83 -3.77
C VAL A 37 -2.00 -1.75 -3.92
N VAL A 38 -2.80 -1.85 -2.86
CA VAL A 38 -4.15 -2.42 -2.85
C VAL A 38 -5.08 -1.36 -2.29
N HIS A 39 -6.00 -0.88 -3.11
CA HIS A 39 -6.92 0.17 -2.70
C HIS A 39 -8.09 -0.36 -1.88
N THR A 40 -8.49 0.41 -0.88
CA THR A 40 -9.73 0.20 -0.11
C THR A 40 -10.76 1.22 -0.54
N VAL A 41 -12.02 0.79 -0.61
CA VAL A 41 -13.15 1.66 -0.97
C VAL A 41 -13.92 2.00 0.31
N GLY A 42 -14.25 3.28 0.49
CA GLY A 42 -15.21 3.75 1.49
C GLY A 42 -15.90 5.03 1.02
N GLU A 43 -17.07 5.32 1.58
CA GLU A 43 -17.82 6.54 1.28
C GLU A 43 -17.17 7.71 2.02
N ASP A 44 -16.54 8.64 1.29
CA ASP A 44 -15.83 9.80 1.84
C ASP A 44 -14.85 9.44 2.96
N ALA A 45 -13.61 9.07 2.60
CA ALA A 45 -12.53 8.70 3.51
C ALA A 45 -12.11 9.79 4.51
N HIS A 46 -12.84 10.91 4.60
CA HIS A 46 -12.65 11.97 5.57
C HIS A 46 -13.73 11.99 6.67
N GLU A 47 -14.78 11.17 6.53
CA GLU A 47 -15.81 10.98 7.56
C GLU A 47 -15.34 9.93 8.60
N GLU A 48 -15.66 10.14 9.88
CA GLU A 48 -15.16 9.29 10.97
C GLU A 48 -15.65 7.83 10.86
N GLY A 49 -16.94 7.64 10.56
CA GLY A 49 -17.52 6.33 10.31
C GLY A 49 -16.85 5.63 9.12
N ALA A 50 -16.60 6.35 8.03
CA ALA A 50 -15.86 5.85 6.88
C ALA A 50 -14.44 5.43 7.23
N LEU A 51 -13.70 6.22 8.02
CA LEU A 51 -12.36 5.87 8.48
C LEU A 51 -12.36 4.61 9.34
N LYS A 52 -13.33 4.46 10.24
CA LYS A 52 -13.48 3.26 11.08
C LYS A 52 -13.82 2.03 10.25
N ASP A 53 -14.67 2.18 9.24
CA ASP A 53 -15.04 1.11 8.33
C ASP A 53 -13.86 0.68 7.45
N ILE A 54 -13.17 1.62 6.81
CA ILE A 54 -11.99 1.35 5.98
C ILE A 54 -10.84 0.77 6.82
N GLY A 55 -10.66 1.28 8.04
CA GLY A 55 -9.66 0.83 9.00
C GLY A 55 -10.01 -0.43 9.78
N ASP A 56 -11.14 -1.07 9.49
CA ASP A 56 -11.53 -2.31 10.16
C ASP A 56 -10.47 -3.40 9.96
N SER A 57 -10.06 -4.03 11.07
CA SER A 57 -8.94 -4.98 11.05
C SER A 57 -9.18 -6.21 10.18
N SER A 58 -10.43 -6.67 10.06
CA SER A 58 -10.75 -7.82 9.21
C SER A 58 -10.66 -7.45 7.73
N ARG A 59 -11.17 -6.26 7.36
CA ARG A 59 -11.07 -5.73 6.01
C ARG A 59 -9.62 -5.44 5.62
N LEU A 60 -8.83 -4.83 6.51
CA LEU A 60 -7.41 -4.60 6.28
C LEU A 60 -6.64 -5.91 6.09
N LEU A 61 -6.96 -6.95 6.88
CA LEU A 61 -6.34 -8.26 6.73
C LEU A 61 -6.62 -8.88 5.37
N ASP A 62 -7.87 -8.82 4.89
CA ASP A 62 -8.25 -9.32 3.58
C ASP A 62 -7.52 -8.60 2.44
N ARG A 63 -7.33 -7.29 2.58
CA ARG A 63 -6.62 -6.45 1.60
C ARG A 63 -5.13 -6.70 1.63
N ALA A 64 -4.54 -6.81 2.81
CA ALA A 64 -3.14 -7.20 2.97
C ALA A 64 -2.87 -8.61 2.42
N ALA A 65 -3.84 -9.53 2.50
CA ALA A 65 -3.72 -10.85 1.91
C ALA A 65 -3.59 -10.80 0.37
N ALA A 66 -4.17 -9.80 -0.29
CA ALA A 66 -4.00 -9.59 -1.73
C ALA A 66 -2.58 -9.14 -2.13
N LEU A 67 -1.73 -8.74 -1.17
CA LEU A 67 -0.31 -8.45 -1.41
C LEU A 67 0.57 -9.72 -1.45
N LYS A 68 0.03 -10.87 -1.01
CA LYS A 68 0.79 -12.13 -1.02
C LYS A 68 1.18 -12.53 -2.44
N GLY A 69 2.44 -12.94 -2.61
CA GLY A 69 2.97 -13.36 -3.91
C GLY A 69 3.40 -12.23 -4.83
N ARG A 70 3.17 -10.95 -4.49
CA ARG A 70 3.60 -9.78 -5.29
C ARG A 70 5.07 -9.37 -5.06
N GLY A 71 5.87 -10.22 -4.40
CA GLY A 71 7.28 -9.92 -4.10
C GLY A 71 7.47 -8.81 -3.05
N VAL A 72 6.43 -8.51 -2.28
CA VAL A 72 6.43 -7.55 -1.19
C VAL A 72 7.10 -8.13 0.06
N LYS A 73 7.96 -7.34 0.73
CA LYS A 73 8.62 -7.73 1.99
C LYS A 73 7.93 -7.22 3.25
N SER A 74 7.16 -6.14 3.12
CA SER A 74 6.42 -5.47 4.20
C SER A 74 5.20 -4.77 3.61
N ALA A 75 4.12 -4.68 4.39
CA ALA A 75 2.93 -3.91 4.03
C ALA A 75 2.68 -2.84 5.11
N LEU A 76 2.28 -1.65 4.67
CA LEU A 76 1.76 -0.58 5.53
C LEU A 76 0.25 -0.47 5.33
#